data_AF-A0ABD5HP89-F1
#
_entry.id   AF-A0ABD5HP89-F1
#
_cell.length_a   1.000
_cell.length_b   1.000
_cell.length_c   1.000
_cell.angle_alpha   90.00
_cell.angle_beta   90.00
_cell.angle_gamma   90.00
#
_symmetry.space_group_name_H-M   'P 1'
#
loop_
_entity.id
_entity.type
_entity.pdbx_description
1 polymer ?
#
loop_
_entity_poly.entity_id
_entity_poly.type
_entity_poly.pdbx_seq_one_letter_code
_entity_poly.pdbx_strand_id
1 'polypeptide(L)'
;MQRLELHRASGFEPLRQMLQNTIIRLENSDVTSSQTDSNLTDVALPVKAERQNSQRWVYVVNSEPAVEVEVIRKSASRVTPLVAYFGGILTAAVLGIVTYIFTPIVFSHPGEDALNNSLAALPTSMPLPAVDQLRQDAPTWLESSDTYAKQLTSRLNELSTLSPYWPLQYGNQLVEQTRHLYPNAKFAEELSADWRSKLQANSLPNATISGWYRGVSELQTLQDRLNQLDEKKGKYLTVSELKTAVFSISKSLNESVPVEELIRQLQNSPQDQPLSRDLLNRADLQLRQLNNSYIMATSNNQK
;
A
#
# COMPACT_ATOMS: atom_id res chain seq x y z
N MET A 1 7.68 -30.24 -31.56
CA MET A 1 7.11 -31.48 -31.01
C MET A 1 7.97 -31.93 -29.84
N GLN A 2 7.55 -31.65 -28.59
CA GLN A 2 7.79 -32.52 -27.43
C GLN A 2 7.13 -31.90 -26.20
N ARG A 3 5.97 -32.46 -25.83
CA ARG A 3 5.30 -32.27 -24.54
C ARG A 3 5.94 -33.24 -23.55
N LEU A 4 6.38 -32.73 -22.40
CA LEU A 4 6.71 -33.56 -21.25
C LEU A 4 5.53 -33.48 -20.28
N GLU A 5 4.66 -34.47 -20.38
CA GLU A 5 3.60 -34.75 -19.42
C GLU A 5 4.25 -35.37 -18.17
N LEU A 6 4.38 -34.58 -17.10
CA LEU A 6 4.74 -35.11 -15.79
C LEU A 6 3.50 -35.80 -15.19
N HIS A 7 3.41 -37.11 -15.45
CA HIS A 7 2.42 -37.97 -14.84
C HIS A 7 2.64 -37.98 -13.32
N ARG A 8 1.64 -37.47 -12.58
CA ARG A 8 1.57 -37.58 -11.12
C ARG A 8 1.55 -39.06 -10.72
N ALA A 9 2.64 -39.54 -10.13
CA ALA A 9 2.67 -40.74 -9.30
C ALA A 9 2.90 -40.31 -7.85
N SER A 10 1.90 -39.68 -7.25
CA SER A 10 1.89 -39.38 -5.82
C SER A 10 1.75 -40.70 -5.05
N GLY A 11 2.84 -41.19 -4.47
CA GLY A 11 2.91 -42.39 -3.64
C GLY A 11 2.20 -42.22 -2.29
N PHE A 12 0.87 -42.07 -2.32
CA PHE A 12 0.03 -41.91 -1.13
C PHE A 12 -0.46 -43.25 -0.55
N GLU A 13 -0.34 -44.33 -1.32
CA GLU A 13 -0.80 -45.67 -0.93
C GLU A 13 -0.03 -46.28 0.25
N PRO A 14 1.31 -46.12 0.37
CA PRO A 14 2.06 -46.63 1.52
C PRO A 14 1.63 -45.95 2.84
N LEU A 15 1.33 -44.66 2.77
CA LEU A 15 0.84 -43.88 3.92
C LEU A 15 -0.55 -44.33 4.36
N ARG A 16 -1.42 -44.66 3.40
CA ARG A 16 -2.77 -45.14 3.68
C ARG A 16 -2.75 -46.49 4.40
N GLN A 17 -1.87 -47.40 3.97
CA GLN A 17 -1.68 -48.70 4.61
C GLN A 17 -1.10 -48.58 6.02
N MET A 18 -0.15 -47.67 6.24
CA MET A 18 0.43 -47.44 7.57
C MET A 18 -0.62 -46.89 8.55
N LEU A 19 -1.45 -45.95 8.09
CA LEU A 19 -2.48 -45.34 8.91
C LEU A 19 -3.59 -46.33 9.29
N GLN A 20 -4.00 -47.20 8.35
CA GLN A 20 -4.95 -48.29 8.64
C GLN A 20 -4.41 -49.28 9.67
N ASN A 21 -3.13 -49.64 9.59
CA ASN A 21 -2.52 -50.55 10.56
C ASN A 21 -2.45 -49.92 11.97
N THR A 22 -2.16 -48.61 12.05
CA THR A 22 -2.19 -47.90 13.34
C THR A 22 -3.58 -47.80 13.94
N ILE A 23 -4.62 -47.62 13.12
CA ILE A 23 -6.02 -47.61 13.60
C ILE A 23 -6.41 -48.98 14.12
N ILE A 24 -6.09 -50.06 13.39
CA ILE A 24 -6.39 -51.43 13.84
C ILE A 24 -5.65 -51.77 15.14
N ARG A 25 -4.41 -51.27 15.31
CA ARG A 25 -3.69 -51.43 16.58
C ARG A 25 -4.29 -50.64 17.73
N LEU A 26 -4.88 -49.47 17.46
CA LEU A 26 -5.53 -48.65 18.47
C LEU A 26 -6.90 -49.21 18.86
N GLU A 27 -7.67 -49.71 17.89
CA GLU A 27 -8.98 -50.33 18.12
C GLU A 27 -8.86 -51.64 18.93
N ASN A 28 -7.76 -52.37 18.78
CA ASN A 28 -7.49 -53.56 19.58
C ASN A 28 -6.84 -53.27 20.95
N SER A 29 -6.54 -52.00 21.27
CA SER A 29 -5.95 -51.59 22.54
C SER A 29 -6.93 -50.75 23.36
N ASP A 30 -8.06 -51.34 23.76
CA ASP A 30 -8.92 -50.76 24.79
C ASP A 30 -9.54 -51.86 25.67
N VAL A 31 -8.80 -52.27 26.70
CA VAL A 31 -9.33 -52.84 27.96
C VAL A 31 -8.41 -52.40 29.12
N THR A 32 -8.89 -51.41 29.89
CA THR A 32 -8.84 -51.21 31.36
C THR A 32 -7.85 -52.10 32.14
N SER A 33 -6.91 -51.62 32.98
CA SER A 33 -7.05 -50.76 34.16
C SER A 33 -5.68 -50.49 34.81
N SER A 34 -5.56 -49.32 35.44
CA SER A 34 -4.98 -49.05 36.77
C SER A 34 -3.59 -49.59 37.19
N GLN A 35 -2.86 -48.68 37.84
CA GLN A 35 -1.78 -48.88 38.84
C GLN A 35 -0.32 -48.97 38.36
N THR A 36 0.34 -47.83 38.55
CA THR A 36 1.70 -47.66 39.09
C THR A 36 2.11 -48.80 40.03
N ASP A 37 3.14 -49.57 39.67
CA ASP A 37 4.38 -49.69 40.45
C ASP A 37 5.37 -50.69 39.83
N SER A 38 6.63 -50.26 39.85
CA SER A 38 7.93 -50.95 39.94
C SER A 38 8.13 -52.45 39.61
N ASN A 39 9.34 -52.70 39.07
CA ASN A 39 10.13 -53.94 38.96
C ASN A 39 9.91 -54.77 37.68
N LEU A 40 10.87 -54.73 36.75
CA LEU A 40 12.10 -55.54 36.67
C LEU A 40 11.85 -57.01 36.33
N THR A 41 12.24 -57.36 35.09
CA THR A 41 12.72 -58.68 34.61
C THR A 41 11.82 -59.89 34.84
N ASP A 42 11.29 -60.46 33.75
CA ASP A 42 11.77 -61.78 33.31
C ASP A 42 11.40 -62.04 31.84
N VAL A 43 12.38 -62.47 31.04
CA VAL A 43 12.19 -62.93 29.66
C VAL A 43 12.12 -64.45 29.73
N ALA A 44 10.92 -65.00 29.62
CA ALA A 44 10.71 -66.44 29.57
C ALA A 44 11.04 -67.00 28.17
N LEU A 45 12.09 -67.82 28.09
CA LEU A 45 12.38 -68.71 26.96
C LEU A 45 11.90 -70.13 27.31
N PRO A 46 11.14 -70.83 26.44
CA PRO A 46 10.84 -72.24 26.67
C PRO A 46 11.91 -73.18 26.09
N VAL A 47 12.49 -73.93 27.03
CA VAL A 47 12.98 -75.32 27.08
C VAL A 47 12.71 -76.28 25.89
N LYS A 48 13.68 -77.20 25.69
CA LYS A 48 13.66 -78.62 25.19
C LYS A 48 14.50 -78.79 23.90
N ALA A 49 15.35 -79.80 23.64
CA ALA A 49 15.65 -81.15 24.17
C ALA A 49 17.14 -81.47 23.82
N GLU A 50 17.99 -82.07 24.68
CA GLU A 50 18.16 -83.51 24.96
C GLU A 50 19.22 -84.24 24.08
N ARG A 51 20.12 -84.96 24.80
CA ARG A 51 21.05 -86.06 24.42
C ARG A 51 22.53 -85.77 24.13
N GLN A 52 23.33 -86.13 25.15
CA GLN A 52 24.35 -87.19 25.10
C GLN A 52 25.15 -87.34 23.80
N ASN A 53 26.43 -86.95 23.83
CA ASN A 53 27.48 -87.94 23.65
C ASN A 53 28.81 -87.45 24.26
N SER A 54 29.42 -88.38 24.97
CA SER A 54 30.76 -88.35 25.53
C SER A 54 31.81 -87.79 24.58
N GLN A 55 32.70 -86.93 25.11
CA GLN A 55 34.11 -86.92 24.76
C GLN A 55 34.86 -85.95 25.69
N ARG A 56 35.52 -86.53 26.70
CA ARG A 56 36.46 -85.84 27.58
C ARG A 56 37.78 -85.66 26.83
N TRP A 57 38.04 -84.45 26.36
CA TRP A 57 39.36 -84.07 25.84
C TRP A 57 40.11 -83.34 26.96
N VAL A 58 41.13 -84.01 27.51
CA VAL A 58 42.17 -83.36 28.31
C VAL A 58 43.32 -83.12 27.35
N TYR A 59 43.47 -81.88 26.89
CA TYR A 59 44.64 -81.47 26.12
C TYR A 59 45.45 -80.46 26.93
N VAL A 60 46.72 -80.80 27.07
CA VAL A 60 47.74 -80.18 27.92
C VAL A 60 47.93 -78.72 27.49
N VAL A 61 47.80 -77.80 28.45
CA VAL A 61 48.15 -76.39 28.28
C VAL A 61 49.67 -76.31 28.16
N ASN A 62 50.16 -76.02 26.95
CA ASN A 62 51.51 -75.54 26.75
C ASN A 62 51.47 -74.01 26.86
N SER A 63 51.79 -73.49 28.04
CA SER A 63 51.95 -72.06 28.28
C SER A 63 53.35 -71.62 27.85
N GLU A 64 53.45 -70.67 26.91
CA GLU A 64 54.31 -69.47 26.95
C GLU A 64 54.60 -68.93 25.53
N PRO A 65 54.88 -67.61 25.35
CA PRO A 65 54.57 -66.45 26.20
C PRO A 65 53.80 -65.34 25.44
N ALA A 66 53.31 -64.37 26.22
CA ALA A 66 52.53 -63.23 25.79
C ALA A 66 53.24 -62.34 24.77
N VAL A 67 52.55 -62.04 23.66
CA VAL A 67 52.86 -60.89 22.80
C VAL A 67 51.73 -59.89 22.99
N GLU A 68 52.01 -58.87 23.79
CA GLU A 68 51.18 -57.71 24.03
C GLU A 68 51.18 -56.83 22.76
N VAL A 69 50.09 -56.86 22.00
CA VAL A 69 49.85 -55.92 20.89
C VAL A 69 48.77 -54.95 21.33
N GLU A 70 49.20 -53.75 21.73
CA GLU A 70 48.34 -52.63 22.07
C GLU A 70 47.66 -52.08 20.81
N VAL A 71 46.41 -52.47 20.57
CA VAL A 71 45.59 -51.96 19.48
C VAL A 71 44.92 -50.66 19.94
N ILE A 72 45.47 -49.52 19.53
CA ILE A 72 44.82 -48.20 19.68
C ILE A 72 43.58 -48.16 18.79
N ARG A 73 42.39 -48.43 19.35
CA ARG A 73 41.11 -48.08 18.72
C ARG A 73 40.71 -46.68 19.16
N LYS A 74 40.84 -45.71 18.25
CA LYS A 74 40.25 -44.36 18.41
C LYS A 74 38.73 -44.51 18.40
N SER A 75 38.09 -44.41 19.57
CA SER A 75 36.63 -44.45 19.68
C SER A 75 36.04 -43.16 19.10
N ALA A 76 35.18 -43.30 18.10
CA ALA A 76 34.36 -42.17 17.64
C ALA A 76 33.42 -41.77 18.79
N SER A 77 33.51 -40.50 19.19
CA SER A 77 32.66 -39.89 20.23
C SER A 77 31.19 -40.10 19.90
N ARG A 78 30.51 -40.90 20.71
CA ARG A 78 29.06 -41.15 20.61
C ARG A 78 28.35 -39.97 21.26
N VAL A 79 27.83 -39.06 20.43
CA VAL A 79 26.99 -37.95 20.90
C VAL A 79 25.78 -38.51 21.63
N THR A 80 25.48 -37.99 22.81
CA THR A 80 24.33 -38.43 23.61
C THR A 80 23.02 -38.00 22.94
N PRO A 81 21.93 -38.78 23.06
CA PRO A 81 20.67 -38.51 22.38
C PRO A 81 20.07 -37.13 22.74
N LEU A 82 20.41 -36.62 23.94
CA LEU A 82 20.02 -35.29 24.40
C LEU A 82 20.67 -34.16 23.58
N VAL A 83 21.96 -34.30 23.23
CA VAL A 83 22.68 -33.30 22.42
C VAL A 83 22.19 -33.32 20.98
N ALA A 84 21.82 -34.48 20.45
CA ALA A 84 21.19 -34.60 19.14
C ALA A 84 19.79 -33.96 19.10
N TYR A 85 19.00 -34.10 20.18
CA TYR A 85 17.67 -33.47 20.30
C TYR A 85 17.76 -31.95 20.38
N PHE A 86 18.59 -31.40 21.27
CA PHE A 86 18.76 -29.94 21.38
C PHE A 86 19.45 -29.34 20.16
N GLY A 87 20.38 -30.05 19.52
CA GLY A 87 20.94 -29.65 18.24
C GLY A 87 19.88 -29.59 17.13
N GLY A 88 19.00 -30.60 17.06
CA GLY A 88 17.87 -30.62 16.13
C GLY A 88 16.93 -29.42 16.33
N ILE A 89 16.50 -29.16 17.57
CA ILE A 89 15.62 -28.03 17.90
C ILE A 89 16.27 -26.70 17.56
N LEU A 90 17.55 -26.53 17.87
CA LEU A 90 18.26 -25.28 17.57
C LEU A 90 18.32 -25.04 16.06
N THR A 91 18.63 -26.07 15.27
CA THR A 91 18.65 -25.92 13.80
C THR A 91 17.25 -25.63 13.22
N ALA A 92 16.21 -26.30 13.71
CA ALA A 92 14.84 -26.04 13.29
C ALA A 92 14.35 -24.63 13.66
N ALA A 93 14.73 -24.13 14.85
CA ALA A 93 14.42 -22.77 15.28
C ALA A 93 15.11 -21.72 14.40
N VAL A 94 16.39 -21.94 14.08
CA VAL A 94 17.14 -21.05 13.17
C VAL A 94 16.52 -21.04 11.77
N LEU A 95 16.20 -22.21 11.22
CA LEU A 95 15.52 -22.32 9.92
C LEU A 95 14.14 -21.64 9.94
N GLY A 96 13.36 -21.81 11.02
CA GLY A 96 12.07 -21.15 11.19
C GLY A 96 12.17 -19.62 11.22
N ILE A 97 13.14 -19.08 11.95
CA ILE A 97 13.41 -17.62 12.00
C ILE A 97 13.84 -17.11 10.63
N VAL A 98 14.73 -17.82 9.94
CA VAL A 98 15.17 -17.45 8.59
C VAL A 98 13.98 -17.46 7.63
N THR A 99 13.14 -18.50 7.64
CA THR A 99 11.95 -18.55 6.79
C THR A 99 10.98 -17.43 7.10
N TYR A 100 10.74 -17.10 8.37
CA TYR A 100 9.83 -16.03 8.77
C TYR A 100 10.32 -14.65 8.31
N ILE A 101 11.64 -14.40 8.39
CA ILE A 101 12.25 -13.16 7.90
C ILE A 101 12.27 -13.09 6.36
N PHE A 102 12.51 -14.22 5.68
CA PHE A 102 12.59 -14.25 4.22
C PHE A 102 11.23 -14.34 3.52
N THR A 103 10.18 -14.84 4.19
CA THR A 103 8.83 -14.93 3.63
C THR A 103 8.28 -13.59 3.12
N PRO A 104 8.33 -12.46 3.84
CA PRO A 104 7.89 -11.19 3.28
C PRO A 104 8.77 -10.75 2.10
N ILE A 105 10.07 -11.05 2.08
CA ILE A 105 10.94 -10.65 0.96
C ILE A 105 10.65 -11.45 -0.32
N VAL A 106 10.25 -12.72 -0.19
CA VAL A 106 9.97 -13.62 -1.33
C VAL A 106 8.52 -13.54 -1.78
N PHE A 107 7.59 -13.24 -0.89
CA PHE A 107 6.14 -13.18 -1.17
C PHE A 107 5.55 -11.76 -1.16
N SER A 108 6.31 -10.71 -0.81
CA SER A 108 5.89 -9.34 -1.10
C SER A 108 5.87 -9.17 -2.61
N HIS A 109 4.69 -8.98 -3.17
CA HIS A 109 4.54 -8.52 -4.54
C HIS A 109 4.69 -6.99 -4.52
N PRO A 110 5.86 -6.42 -4.88
CA PRO A 110 6.09 -4.98 -4.77
C PRO A 110 5.08 -4.16 -5.59
N GLY A 111 4.47 -4.76 -6.61
CA GLY A 111 3.38 -4.16 -7.39
C GLY A 111 2.04 -4.09 -6.65
N GLU A 112 1.71 -5.08 -5.82
CA GLU A 112 0.48 -5.06 -5.00
C GLU A 112 0.60 -4.02 -3.88
N ASP A 113 1.76 -3.93 -3.23
CA ASP A 113 2.03 -2.93 -2.21
C ASP A 113 2.00 -1.51 -2.81
N ALA A 114 2.59 -1.32 -4.00
CA ALA A 114 2.54 -0.02 -4.71
C ALA A 114 1.11 0.37 -5.14
N LEU A 115 0.29 -0.58 -5.59
CA LEU A 115 -1.11 -0.37 -5.94
C LEU A 115 -1.97 -0.07 -4.70
N ASN A 116 -1.79 -0.81 -3.61
CA ASN A 116 -2.52 -0.58 -2.37
C ASN A 116 -2.15 0.79 -1.76
N ASN A 117 -0.89 1.20 -1.87
CA ASN A 117 -0.45 2.52 -1.44
C ASN A 117 -1.04 3.64 -2.31
N SER A 118 -1.28 3.42 -3.62
CA SER A 118 -2.01 4.41 -4.44
C SER A 118 -3.51 4.46 -4.14
N LEU A 119 -4.07 3.43 -3.49
CA LEU A 119 -5.46 3.43 -3.04
C LEU A 119 -5.61 3.79 -1.56
N ALA A 120 -4.51 4.05 -0.85
CA ALA A 120 -4.52 4.37 0.57
C ALA A 120 -5.31 5.66 0.86
N ALA A 121 -6.02 5.67 1.99
CA ALA A 121 -6.76 6.83 2.42
C ALA A 121 -5.84 8.04 2.60
N LEU A 122 -6.32 9.22 2.22
CA LEU A 122 -5.60 10.48 2.42
C LEU A 122 -5.23 10.64 3.91
N PRO A 123 -4.03 11.19 4.21
CA PRO A 123 -3.60 11.35 5.59
C PRO A 123 -4.61 12.20 6.36
N THR A 124 -5.10 11.66 7.48
CA THR A 124 -6.10 12.33 8.31
C THR A 124 -5.37 13.09 9.42
N SER A 125 -5.71 14.37 9.61
CA SER A 125 -5.18 15.14 10.75
C SER A 125 -5.79 14.64 12.06
N MET A 126 -5.01 14.71 13.14
CA MET A 126 -5.52 14.39 14.46
C MET A 126 -6.65 15.37 14.84
N PRO A 127 -7.84 14.89 15.26
CA PRO A 127 -8.93 15.76 15.70
C PRO A 127 -8.50 16.66 16.86
N LEU A 128 -8.94 17.92 16.87
CA LEU A 128 -8.62 18.90 17.92
C LEU A 128 -8.81 18.37 19.36
N PRO A 129 -9.89 17.61 19.69
CA PRO A 129 -10.04 17.04 21.03
C PRO A 129 -8.94 16.04 21.42
N ALA A 130 -8.44 15.25 20.45
CA ALA A 130 -7.35 14.31 20.69
C ALA A 130 -6.00 15.04 20.84
N VAL A 131 -5.82 16.16 20.14
CA VAL A 131 -4.67 17.06 20.35
C VAL A 131 -4.70 17.68 21.74
N ASP A 132 -5.88 18.09 22.22
CA ASP A 132 -6.03 18.67 23.57
C ASP A 132 -5.80 17.63 24.67
N GLN A 133 -6.22 16.38 24.47
CA GLN A 133 -5.88 15.26 25.35
C GLN A 133 -4.38 14.99 25.37
N LEU A 134 -3.74 14.91 24.21
CA LEU A 134 -2.29 14.70 24.10
C LEU A 134 -1.48 15.84 24.75
N ARG A 135 -1.98 17.08 24.66
CA ARG A 135 -1.41 18.24 25.37
C ARG A 135 -1.54 18.07 26.88
N GLN A 136 -2.67 17.59 27.37
CA GLN A 136 -2.92 17.36 28.81
C GLN A 136 -2.08 16.21 29.36
N ASP A 137 -1.89 15.15 28.58
CA ASP A 137 -1.07 13.98 28.95
C ASP A 137 0.43 14.30 28.97
N ALA A 138 0.86 15.43 28.39
CA ALA A 138 2.22 15.97 28.35
C ALA A 138 3.32 14.88 28.26
N PRO A 139 3.28 14.01 27.23
CA PRO A 139 4.22 12.91 27.17
C PRO A 139 5.65 13.42 26.96
N THR A 140 6.61 12.76 27.61
CA THR A 140 8.02 13.19 27.66
C THR A 140 8.69 13.34 26.29
N TRP A 141 8.25 12.57 25.28
CA TRP A 141 8.74 12.69 23.90
C TRP A 141 8.26 13.97 23.20
N LEU A 142 7.15 14.56 23.64
CA LEU A 142 6.58 15.80 23.10
C LEU A 142 7.28 17.04 23.66
N GLU A 143 7.72 16.99 24.92
CA GLU A 143 8.45 18.07 25.59
C GLU A 143 9.84 18.33 24.97
N SER A 144 10.51 17.29 24.45
CA SER A 144 11.83 17.39 23.82
C SER A 144 11.79 17.39 22.28
N SER A 145 10.64 17.72 21.68
CA SER A 145 10.32 17.32 20.30
C SER A 145 10.86 18.25 19.19
N ASP A 146 12.15 18.57 19.23
CA ASP A 146 12.85 19.15 18.06
C ASP A 146 12.68 18.25 16.83
N THR A 147 12.59 16.93 17.03
CA THR A 147 12.26 15.95 15.99
C THR A 147 10.85 16.13 15.40
N TYR A 148 9.83 16.36 16.22
CA TYR A 148 8.46 16.64 15.75
C TYR A 148 8.39 17.98 15.01
N ALA A 149 9.02 19.03 15.55
CA ALA A 149 9.06 20.34 14.90
C ALA A 149 9.75 20.26 13.52
N LYS A 150 10.87 19.52 13.42
CA LYS A 150 11.55 19.25 12.15
C LYS A 150 10.69 18.46 11.17
N GLN A 151 10.02 17.39 11.64
CA GLN A 151 9.11 16.59 10.81
C GLN A 151 7.92 17.43 10.32
N LEU A 152 7.29 18.21 11.20
CA LEU A 152 6.18 19.10 10.85
C LEU A 152 6.62 20.14 9.83
N THR A 153 7.77 20.78 10.04
CA THR A 153 8.30 21.77 9.09
C THR A 153 8.60 21.14 7.73
N SER A 154 9.20 19.95 7.71
CA SER A 154 9.41 19.18 6.47
C SER A 154 8.09 18.89 5.76
N ARG A 155 7.06 18.43 6.50
CA ARG A 155 5.74 18.12 5.95
C ARG A 155 5.00 19.36 5.46
N LEU A 156 5.09 20.47 6.16
CA LEU A 156 4.50 21.75 5.74
C LEU A 156 5.20 22.29 4.49
N ASN A 157 6.53 22.11 4.39
CA ASN A 157 7.28 22.47 3.20
C ASN A 157 6.92 21.57 2.00
N GLU A 158 6.75 20.27 2.20
CA GLU A 158 6.22 19.38 1.17
C GLU A 158 4.81 19.82 0.74
N LEU A 159 3.92 20.11 1.70
CA LEU A 159 2.54 20.53 1.41
C LEU A 159 2.46 21.87 0.69
N SER A 160 3.34 22.82 1.00
CA SER A 160 3.39 24.11 0.30
C SER A 160 3.92 24.00 -1.12
N THR A 161 4.71 22.96 -1.43
CA THR A 161 5.17 22.66 -2.79
C THR A 161 4.15 21.89 -3.63
N LEU A 162 3.10 21.32 -3.01
CA LEU A 162 2.05 20.62 -3.74
C LEU A 162 1.20 21.60 -4.55
N SER A 163 0.91 21.20 -5.78
CA SER A 163 0.06 21.99 -6.67
C SER A 163 -1.40 22.01 -6.17
N PRO A 164 -2.13 23.14 -6.31
CA PRO A 164 -3.56 23.21 -5.99
C PRO A 164 -4.44 22.24 -6.79
N TYR A 165 -3.95 21.73 -7.93
CA TYR A 165 -4.65 20.74 -8.76
C TYR A 165 -4.15 19.29 -8.54
N TRP A 166 -3.29 19.05 -7.55
CA TRP A 166 -2.75 17.71 -7.25
C TRP A 166 -3.84 16.63 -7.10
N PRO A 167 -4.98 16.84 -6.40
CA PRO A 167 -6.00 15.81 -6.28
C PRO A 167 -6.60 15.38 -7.63
N LEU A 168 -6.69 16.31 -8.58
CA LEU A 168 -7.19 16.03 -9.93
C LEU A 168 -6.17 15.24 -10.74
N GLN A 169 -4.88 15.57 -10.61
CA GLN A 169 -3.81 14.79 -11.23
C GLN A 169 -3.72 13.38 -10.66
N TYR A 170 -3.86 13.25 -9.35
CA TYR A 170 -3.89 11.96 -8.68
C TYR A 170 -5.03 11.08 -9.19
N GLY A 171 -6.25 11.64 -9.29
CA GLY A 171 -7.39 10.94 -9.88
C GLY A 171 -7.14 10.50 -11.33
N ASN A 172 -6.53 11.36 -12.17
CA ASN A 172 -6.12 10.97 -13.53
C ASN A 172 -5.12 9.81 -13.51
N GLN A 173 -4.12 9.85 -12.63
CA GLN A 173 -3.13 8.78 -12.51
C GLN A 173 -3.78 7.45 -12.10
N LEU A 174 -4.76 7.46 -11.20
CA LEU A 174 -5.49 6.25 -10.80
C LEU A 174 -6.31 5.67 -11.95
N VAL A 175 -6.96 6.52 -12.74
CA VAL A 175 -7.69 6.09 -13.93
C VAL A 175 -6.74 5.49 -14.97
N GLU A 176 -5.61 6.14 -15.24
CA GLU A 176 -4.60 5.64 -16.16
C GLU A 176 -3.98 4.33 -15.67
N GLN A 177 -3.64 4.23 -14.38
CA GLN A 177 -3.18 3.00 -13.75
C GLN A 177 -4.19 1.86 -13.96
N THR A 178 -5.48 2.13 -13.72
CA THR A 178 -6.54 1.13 -13.92
C THR A 178 -6.66 0.71 -15.38
N ARG A 179 -6.55 1.65 -16.32
CA ARG A 179 -6.59 1.36 -17.76
C ARG A 179 -5.40 0.50 -18.20
N HIS A 180 -4.21 0.75 -17.66
CA HIS A 180 -3.03 -0.05 -17.93
C HIS A 180 -3.12 -1.47 -17.34
N LEU A 181 -3.70 -1.61 -16.14
CA LEU A 181 -3.91 -2.92 -15.52
C LEU A 181 -5.02 -3.73 -16.22
N TYR A 182 -6.03 -3.06 -16.78
CA TYR A 182 -7.20 -3.69 -17.38
C TYR A 182 -7.56 -3.14 -18.78
N PRO A 183 -6.70 -3.34 -19.80
CA PRO A 183 -6.85 -2.68 -21.11
C PRO A 183 -8.10 -3.07 -21.91
N ASN A 184 -8.70 -4.25 -21.63
CA ASN A 184 -9.88 -4.76 -22.35
C ASN A 184 -11.13 -4.86 -21.47
N ALA A 185 -11.09 -4.34 -20.24
CA ALA A 185 -12.22 -4.42 -19.33
C ALA A 185 -13.19 -3.25 -19.56
N LYS A 186 -14.48 -3.54 -19.74
CA LYS A 186 -15.53 -2.51 -19.85
C LYS A 186 -15.54 -1.55 -18.65
N PHE A 187 -15.28 -2.08 -17.45
CA PHE A 187 -15.20 -1.29 -16.22
C PHE A 187 -14.13 -0.17 -16.30
N ALA A 188 -12.96 -0.44 -16.89
CA ALA A 188 -11.90 0.56 -16.97
C ALA A 188 -12.26 1.72 -17.90
N GLU A 189 -12.93 1.41 -19.02
CA GLU A 189 -13.47 2.42 -19.95
C GLU A 189 -14.59 3.24 -19.30
N GLU A 190 -15.56 2.59 -18.65
CA GLU A 190 -16.64 3.27 -17.91
C GLU A 190 -16.10 4.19 -16.81
N LEU A 191 -15.15 3.72 -15.99
CA LEU A 191 -14.50 4.52 -14.97
C LEU A 191 -13.79 5.75 -15.55
N SER A 192 -13.10 5.58 -16.67
CA SER A 192 -12.40 6.69 -17.33
C SER A 192 -13.37 7.73 -17.90
N ALA A 193 -14.47 7.28 -18.49
CA ALA A 193 -15.52 8.14 -19.02
C ALA A 193 -16.23 8.90 -17.89
N ASP A 194 -16.56 8.21 -16.80
CA ASP A 194 -17.18 8.80 -15.61
C ASP A 194 -16.29 9.86 -14.97
N TRP A 195 -14.99 9.57 -14.82
CA TRP A 195 -14.04 10.52 -14.29
C TRP A 195 -13.91 11.76 -15.18
N ARG A 196 -13.77 11.57 -16.50
CA ARG A 196 -13.69 12.67 -17.46
C ARG A 196 -14.97 13.51 -17.47
N SER A 197 -16.14 12.87 -17.37
CA SER A 197 -17.43 13.53 -17.25
C SER A 197 -17.51 14.38 -15.99
N LYS A 198 -17.05 13.87 -14.83
CA LYS A 198 -16.97 14.63 -13.58
C LYS A 198 -16.06 15.87 -13.70
N LEU A 199 -14.90 15.73 -14.33
CA LEU A 199 -14.00 16.88 -14.56
C LEU A 199 -14.65 17.93 -15.47
N GLN A 200 -15.30 17.49 -16.56
CA GLN A 200 -15.97 18.40 -17.49
C GLN A 200 -17.17 19.11 -16.86
N ALA A 201 -18.00 18.41 -16.08
CA ALA A 201 -19.14 18.99 -15.37
C ALA A 201 -18.72 20.03 -14.32
N ASN A 202 -17.53 19.87 -13.73
CA ASN A 202 -16.96 20.80 -12.77
C ASN A 202 -15.98 21.80 -13.41
N SER A 203 -15.92 21.93 -14.74
CA SER A 203 -15.08 22.92 -15.43
C SER A 203 -15.83 24.25 -15.64
N LEU A 204 -15.11 25.28 -16.07
CA LEU A 204 -15.66 26.59 -16.38
C LEU A 204 -16.66 26.49 -17.55
N PRO A 205 -17.85 27.09 -17.43
CA PRO A 205 -18.75 27.25 -18.56
C PRO A 205 -18.10 28.07 -19.69
N ASN A 206 -18.43 27.73 -20.93
CA ASN A 206 -17.95 28.47 -22.12
C ASN A 206 -18.36 29.97 -22.09
N ALA A 207 -19.44 30.31 -21.40
CA ALA A 207 -19.84 31.70 -21.19
C ALA A 207 -18.86 32.46 -20.29
N THR A 208 -18.42 31.84 -19.19
CA THR A 208 -17.49 32.45 -18.23
C THR A 208 -16.09 32.60 -18.82
N ILE A 209 -15.62 31.62 -19.60
CA ILE A 209 -14.27 31.67 -20.20
C ILE A 209 -14.13 32.77 -21.27
N SER A 210 -15.23 33.19 -21.88
CA SER A 210 -15.24 34.19 -22.97
C SER A 210 -15.73 35.58 -22.55
N GLY A 211 -16.42 35.71 -21.42
CA GLY A 211 -16.99 36.99 -20.98
C GLY A 211 -15.93 38.08 -20.72
N TRP A 212 -14.84 37.73 -20.01
CA TRP A 212 -13.74 38.66 -19.75
C TRP A 212 -13.08 39.13 -21.06
N TYR A 213 -12.78 38.17 -21.95
CA TYR A 213 -12.24 38.47 -23.28
C TYR A 213 -13.15 39.40 -24.07
N ARG A 214 -14.46 39.19 -24.02
CA ARG A 214 -15.45 40.07 -24.68
C ARG A 214 -15.39 41.49 -24.12
N GLY A 215 -15.39 41.66 -22.80
CA GLY A 215 -15.32 42.99 -22.18
C GLY A 215 -14.02 43.74 -22.52
N VAL A 216 -12.89 43.04 -22.50
CA VAL A 216 -11.60 43.62 -22.91
C VAL A 216 -11.58 43.96 -24.41
N SER A 217 -12.14 43.11 -25.27
CA SER A 217 -12.23 43.36 -26.71
C SER A 217 -13.15 44.55 -27.04
N GLU A 218 -14.26 44.70 -26.33
CA GLU A 218 -15.16 45.86 -26.46
C GLU A 218 -14.46 47.15 -25.99
N LEU A 219 -13.66 47.07 -24.92
CA LEU A 219 -12.84 48.19 -24.43
C LEU A 219 -11.77 48.60 -25.46
N GLN A 220 -11.06 47.64 -26.05
CA GLN A 220 -10.10 47.91 -27.13
C GLN A 220 -10.79 48.56 -28.34
N THR A 221 -11.96 48.05 -28.74
CA THR A 221 -12.75 48.63 -29.84
C THR A 221 -13.15 50.07 -29.54
N LEU A 222 -13.51 50.38 -28.29
CA LEU A 222 -13.81 51.75 -27.87
C LEU A 222 -12.56 52.63 -27.91
N GLN A 223 -11.42 52.14 -27.44
CA GLN A 223 -10.14 52.86 -27.51
C GLN A 223 -9.74 53.17 -28.95
N ASP A 224 -9.84 52.21 -29.87
CA ASP A 224 -9.53 52.40 -31.28
C ASP A 224 -10.46 53.44 -31.93
N ARG A 225 -11.74 53.42 -31.56
CA ARG A 225 -12.69 54.44 -32.01
C ARG A 225 -12.29 55.83 -31.50
N LEU A 226 -11.91 55.96 -30.23
CA LEU A 226 -11.47 57.23 -29.66
C LEU A 226 -10.18 57.74 -30.35
N ASN A 227 -9.22 56.87 -30.61
CA ASN A 227 -7.98 57.22 -31.33
C ASN A 227 -8.27 57.69 -32.76
N GLN A 228 -9.20 57.04 -33.47
CA GLN A 228 -9.59 57.45 -34.82
C GLN A 228 -10.23 58.84 -34.88
N LEU A 229 -10.87 59.31 -33.80
CA LEU A 229 -11.42 60.66 -33.72
C LEU A 229 -10.31 61.71 -33.65
N ASP A 230 -9.22 61.39 -32.95
CA ASP A 230 -8.07 62.28 -32.81
C ASP A 230 -7.30 62.39 -34.13
N GLU A 231 -7.08 61.26 -34.81
CA GLU A 231 -6.37 61.22 -36.09
C GLU A 231 -7.16 61.82 -37.26
N LYS A 232 -8.49 61.62 -37.29
CA LYS A 232 -9.36 62.09 -38.38
C LYS A 232 -10.21 63.25 -37.92
N LYS A 233 -9.65 64.47 -38.00
CA LYS A 233 -10.35 65.75 -37.79
C LYS A 233 -11.67 65.77 -38.58
N GLY A 234 -12.79 65.46 -37.92
CA GLY A 234 -14.13 65.51 -38.50
C GLY A 234 -15.06 64.33 -38.18
N LYS A 235 -14.57 63.21 -37.64
CA LYS A 235 -15.46 62.22 -37.00
C LYS A 235 -15.63 62.61 -35.53
N TYR A 236 -16.87 62.55 -35.04
CA TYR A 236 -17.22 62.80 -33.65
C TYR A 236 -17.89 61.55 -33.09
N LEU A 237 -17.57 61.20 -31.84
CA LEU A 237 -18.33 60.24 -31.07
C LEU A 237 -19.31 61.00 -30.19
N THR A 238 -20.60 60.69 -30.31
CA THR A 238 -21.60 61.32 -29.46
C THR A 238 -21.51 60.77 -28.04
N VAL A 239 -21.94 61.59 -27.06
CA VAL A 239 -22.03 61.16 -25.66
C VAL A 239 -22.95 59.94 -25.51
N SER A 240 -23.98 59.83 -26.36
CA SER A 240 -24.90 58.68 -26.37
C SER A 240 -24.19 57.39 -26.80
N GLU A 241 -23.40 57.43 -27.87
CA GLU A 241 -22.64 56.26 -28.33
C GLU A 241 -21.57 55.83 -27.31
N LEU A 242 -20.89 56.79 -26.68
CA LEU A 242 -19.95 56.50 -25.59
C LEU A 242 -20.64 55.80 -24.43
N LYS A 243 -21.80 56.31 -23.99
CA LYS A 243 -22.60 55.69 -22.92
C LYS A 243 -23.01 54.27 -23.28
N THR A 244 -23.45 54.02 -24.52
CA THR A 244 -23.79 52.67 -24.99
C THR A 244 -22.59 51.74 -24.95
N ALA A 245 -21.42 52.20 -25.42
CA ALA A 245 -20.19 51.39 -25.40
C ALA A 245 -19.74 51.06 -23.97
N VAL A 246 -19.69 52.06 -23.08
CA VAL A 246 -19.34 51.85 -21.66
C VAL A 246 -20.34 50.93 -20.96
N PHE A 247 -21.64 51.05 -21.27
CA PHE A 247 -22.66 50.15 -20.72
C PHE A 247 -22.45 48.71 -21.20
N SER A 248 -22.11 48.50 -22.48
CA SER A 248 -21.81 47.16 -23.04
C SER A 248 -20.60 46.53 -22.37
N ILE A 249 -19.52 47.31 -22.19
CA ILE A 249 -18.30 46.86 -21.50
C ILE A 249 -18.60 46.51 -20.05
N SER A 250 -19.31 47.39 -19.33
CA SER A 250 -19.69 47.13 -17.94
C SER A 250 -20.56 45.88 -17.82
N LYS A 251 -21.51 45.69 -18.73
CA LYS A 251 -22.36 44.50 -18.76
C LYS A 251 -21.54 43.23 -19.00
N SER A 252 -20.67 43.20 -20.01
CA SER A 252 -19.87 42.01 -20.34
C SER A 252 -18.88 41.66 -19.23
N LEU A 253 -18.25 42.66 -18.58
CA LEU A 253 -17.37 42.43 -17.43
C LEU A 253 -18.12 41.95 -16.17
N ASN A 254 -19.35 42.42 -15.95
CA ASN A 254 -20.17 41.98 -14.82
C ASN A 254 -20.79 40.58 -15.03
N GLU A 255 -20.97 40.13 -16.28
CA GLU A 255 -21.46 38.79 -16.60
C GLU A 255 -20.45 37.69 -16.22
N SER A 256 -19.15 37.98 -16.28
CA SER A 256 -18.07 37.04 -15.91
C SER A 256 -17.05 37.71 -14.99
N VAL A 257 -17.39 37.81 -13.70
CA VAL A 257 -16.47 38.33 -12.69
C VAL A 257 -15.29 37.37 -12.52
N PRO A 258 -14.03 37.82 -12.70
CA PRO A 258 -12.85 37.00 -12.46
C PRO A 258 -12.70 36.60 -10.99
N VAL A 259 -12.02 35.48 -10.75
CA VAL A 259 -11.80 34.97 -9.39
C VAL A 259 -10.98 35.93 -8.54
N GLU A 260 -10.07 36.69 -9.16
CA GLU A 260 -9.24 37.68 -8.52
C GLU A 260 -10.08 38.80 -7.88
N GLU A 261 -11.16 39.21 -8.55
CA GLU A 261 -12.08 40.22 -8.01
C GLU A 261 -12.91 39.65 -6.85
N LEU A 262 -13.30 38.36 -6.91
CA LEU A 262 -13.94 37.68 -5.79
C LEU A 262 -13.01 37.61 -4.56
N ILE A 263 -11.73 37.31 -4.77
CA ILE A 263 -10.71 37.29 -3.71
C ILE A 263 -10.50 38.69 -3.14
N ARG A 264 -10.42 39.72 -3.99
CA ARG A 264 -10.33 41.12 -3.56
C ARG A 264 -11.51 41.51 -2.66
N GLN A 265 -12.73 41.06 -2.99
CA GLN A 265 -13.91 41.29 -2.16
C GLN A 265 -13.85 40.54 -0.83
N LEU A 266 -13.36 39.30 -0.80
CA LEU A 266 -13.12 38.55 0.45
C LEU A 266 -12.13 39.27 1.36
N GLN A 267 -11.02 39.78 0.81
CA GLN A 267 -9.97 40.46 1.57
C GLN A 267 -10.41 41.83 2.12
N ASN A 268 -11.31 42.51 1.42
CA ASN A 268 -11.82 43.83 1.82
C ASN A 268 -13.10 43.75 2.68
N SER A 269 -13.53 42.55 3.06
CA SER A 269 -14.71 42.39 3.92
C SER A 269 -14.39 42.92 5.33
N PRO A 270 -15.27 43.72 5.96
CA PRO A 270 -15.01 44.30 7.28
C PRO A 270 -14.73 43.21 8.31
N GLN A 271 -13.65 43.33 9.09
CA GLN A 271 -13.26 42.35 10.12
C GLN A 271 -14.35 42.10 11.17
N ASP A 272 -15.20 43.10 11.41
CA ASP A 272 -16.26 43.05 12.42
C ASP A 272 -17.56 42.38 11.93
N GLN A 273 -17.66 42.02 10.65
CA GLN A 273 -18.85 41.39 10.09
C GLN A 273 -18.55 39.97 9.60
N PRO A 274 -19.44 38.98 9.86
CA PRO A 274 -19.21 37.62 9.36
C PRO A 274 -19.06 37.62 7.84
N LEU A 275 -18.04 36.92 7.35
CA LEU A 275 -17.82 36.74 5.91
C LEU A 275 -19.10 36.22 5.24
N SER A 276 -19.45 36.83 4.11
CA SER A 276 -20.62 36.43 3.34
C SER A 276 -20.42 35.01 2.81
N ARG A 277 -21.23 34.07 3.30
CA ARG A 277 -21.17 32.64 2.90
C ARG A 277 -21.40 32.46 1.39
N ASP A 278 -22.25 33.29 0.80
CA ASP A 278 -22.51 33.25 -0.64
C ASP A 278 -21.24 33.59 -1.46
N LEU A 279 -20.53 34.63 -1.04
CA LEU A 279 -19.32 35.08 -1.71
C LEU A 279 -18.19 34.05 -1.58
N LEU A 280 -18.04 33.44 -0.40
CA LEU A 280 -17.12 32.32 -0.18
C LEU A 280 -17.45 31.13 -1.08
N ASN A 281 -18.69 30.67 -1.09
CA ASN A 281 -19.12 29.54 -1.92
C ASN A 281 -18.89 29.81 -3.41
N ARG A 282 -19.14 31.05 -3.87
CA ARG A 282 -18.91 31.45 -5.26
C ARG A 282 -17.42 31.44 -5.60
N ALA A 283 -16.56 31.96 -4.72
CA ALA A 283 -15.12 31.93 -4.90
C ALA A 283 -14.57 30.49 -4.94
N ASP A 284 -15.00 29.64 -4.00
CA ASP A 284 -14.62 28.23 -3.94
C ASP A 284 -15.03 27.46 -5.20
N LEU A 285 -16.26 27.70 -5.68
CA LEU A 285 -16.76 27.08 -6.89
C LEU A 285 -15.95 27.51 -8.12
N GLN A 286 -15.65 28.81 -8.27
CA GLN A 286 -14.84 29.28 -9.40
C GLN A 286 -13.40 28.76 -9.35
N LEU A 287 -12.77 28.71 -8.19
CA LEU A 287 -11.44 28.13 -8.02
C LEU A 287 -11.41 26.65 -8.42
N ARG A 288 -12.42 25.88 -7.99
CA ARG A 288 -12.58 24.48 -8.40
C ARG A 288 -12.77 24.38 -9.92
N GLN A 289 -13.59 25.24 -10.51
CA GLN A 289 -13.82 25.25 -11.96
C GLN A 289 -12.57 25.59 -12.76
N LEU A 290 -11.78 26.55 -12.30
CA LEU A 290 -10.50 26.92 -12.89
C LEU A 290 -9.52 25.74 -12.86
N ASN A 291 -9.36 25.08 -11.70
CA ASN A 291 -8.48 23.93 -11.56
C ASN A 291 -8.88 22.77 -12.51
N ASN A 292 -10.17 22.45 -12.59
CA ASN A 292 -10.67 21.42 -13.50
C ASN A 292 -10.43 21.81 -14.97
N SER A 293 -10.71 23.06 -15.34
CA SER A 293 -10.51 23.56 -16.70
C SER A 293 -9.04 23.52 -17.11
N TYR A 294 -8.13 23.88 -16.20
CA TYR A 294 -6.69 23.82 -16.43
C TYR A 294 -6.22 22.39 -16.69
N ILE A 295 -6.68 21.41 -15.90
CA ILE A 295 -6.35 20.00 -16.12
C ILE A 295 -6.94 19.48 -17.42
N MET A 296 -8.16 19.87 -17.79
CA MET A 296 -8.77 19.51 -19.06
C MET A 296 -8.02 20.11 -20.25
N ALA A 297 -7.57 21.37 -20.13
CA ALA A 297 -6.77 22.02 -21.17
C ALA A 297 -5.40 21.37 -21.33
N THR A 298 -4.69 21.07 -20.24
CA THR A 298 -3.36 20.46 -20.30
C THR A 298 -3.40 19.00 -20.73
N SER A 299 -4.37 18.21 -20.27
CA SER A 299 -4.52 16.79 -20.67
C SER A 299 -4.88 16.60 -22.15
N ASN A 300 -5.66 17.51 -22.75
CA ASN A 300 -5.97 17.46 -24.18
C ASN A 300 -4.76 17.77 -25.08
N ASN A 301 -3.77 18.52 -24.58
CA ASN A 301 -2.56 18.88 -25.31
C ASN A 301 -1.45 17.80 -25.24
N GLN A 302 -1.66 16.71 -24.49
CA GLN A 302 -0.69 15.61 -24.34
C GLN A 302 -1.01 14.38 -25.20
N LYS A 303 -1.89 14.51 -26.19
CA LYS A 303 -2.14 13.50 -27.24
C LYS A 303 -1.41 13.87 -28.52
#